data_AF-A0A2V6HKV9-F1
#
_entry.id   AF-A0A2V6HKV9-F1
#
_cell.length_a   1.000
_cell.length_b   1.000
_cell.length_c   1.000
_cell.angle_alpha   90.00
_cell.angle_beta   90.00
_cell.angle_gamma   90.00
#
_symmetry.space_group_name_H-M   'P 1'
#
loop_
_entity.id
_entity.type
_entity.pdbx_description
1 polymer ?
#
loop_
_entity_poly.entity_id
_entity_poly.type
_entity_poly.pdbx_seq_one_letter_code
_entity_poly.pdbx_strand_id
1 'polypeptide(L)'
;MPLVVQKYGGTSVGTPKRIQSVARRLVKTQREGCQVVAIISAMAGVTDNLVKLAHETSPHPTERELDILLSTGEHAAAALTAMAVNALGGRAISLTGAQAGILTDGNHTRARIANISPKQIHELLSDDYIVTVAGFQGQTPEGETTTLGRGGSDLTAIALAGALNADACQIFTDVDGVFTCDPRIVKEAKKLDEVAYDELLEMA
;
A
#
# COMPACT_ATOMS: atom_id res chain seq x y z
N MET A 1 -2.83 -4.58 21.99
CA MET A 1 -2.25 -5.53 21.02
C MET A 1 -1.27 -4.74 20.16
N PRO A 2 -0.08 -5.28 19.85
CA PRO A 2 0.83 -4.59 18.94
C PRO A 2 0.15 -4.39 17.58
N LEU A 3 0.33 -3.22 16.98
CA LEU A 3 -0.20 -2.86 15.68
C LEU A 3 0.92 -2.87 14.65
N VAL A 4 0.74 -3.66 13.59
CA VAL A 4 1.66 -3.70 12.46
C VAL A 4 0.99 -3.21 11.19
N VAL A 5 1.69 -2.34 10.46
CA VAL A 5 1.33 -1.96 9.10
C VAL A 5 2.19 -2.75 8.13
N GLN A 6 1.58 -3.46 7.19
CA GLN A 6 2.29 -4.28 6.20
C GLN A 6 1.99 -3.82 4.78
N LYS A 7 3.00 -3.44 4.01
CA LYS A 7 2.83 -3.07 2.60
C LYS A 7 3.18 -4.23 1.68
N TYR A 8 2.34 -4.47 0.67
CA TYR A 8 2.57 -5.47 -0.37
C TYR A 8 2.62 -4.81 -1.74
N GLY A 9 3.79 -4.86 -2.39
CA GLY A 9 3.97 -4.35 -3.75
C GLY A 9 3.27 -5.19 -4.82
N GLY A 10 3.18 -4.66 -6.04
CA GLY A 10 2.41 -5.28 -7.12
C GLY A 10 2.86 -6.69 -7.50
N THR A 11 4.15 -7.01 -7.38
CA THR A 11 4.66 -8.37 -7.56
C THR A 11 4.10 -9.32 -6.50
N SER A 12 3.99 -8.90 -5.24
CA SER A 12 3.42 -9.67 -4.13
C SER A 12 1.93 -9.98 -4.28
N VAL A 13 1.21 -9.23 -5.11
CA VAL A 13 -0.22 -9.43 -5.38
C VAL A 13 -0.54 -9.67 -6.86
N GLY A 14 0.46 -9.93 -7.70
CA GLY A 14 0.29 -9.99 -9.16
C GLY A 14 -0.57 -11.15 -9.69
N THR A 15 -0.89 -12.15 -8.85
CA THR A 15 -1.77 -13.26 -9.23
C THR A 15 -2.66 -13.68 -8.06
N PRO A 16 -3.81 -14.36 -8.32
CA PRO A 16 -4.66 -14.88 -7.24
C PRO A 16 -3.91 -15.78 -6.24
N LYS A 17 -2.99 -16.63 -6.72
CA LYS A 17 -2.16 -17.48 -5.84
C LYS A 17 -1.28 -16.66 -4.90
N ARG A 18 -0.71 -15.56 -5.40
CA ARG A 18 0.11 -14.64 -4.59
C ARG A 18 -0.74 -13.86 -3.59
N ILE A 19 -1.91 -13.36 -3.99
CA ILE A 19 -2.90 -12.73 -3.10
C ILE A 19 -3.30 -13.69 -1.97
N GLN A 20 -3.57 -14.96 -2.27
CA GLN A 20 -3.86 -15.98 -1.24
C GLN A 20 -2.68 -16.20 -0.29
N SER A 21 -1.44 -16.07 -0.77
CA SER A 21 -0.25 -16.14 0.06
C SER A 21 -0.12 -14.94 1.00
N VAL A 22 -0.44 -13.74 0.53
CA VAL A 22 -0.55 -12.53 1.34
C VAL A 22 -1.64 -12.71 2.40
N ALA A 23 -2.84 -13.15 2.02
CA ALA A 23 -3.93 -13.40 2.95
C ALA A 23 -3.57 -14.39 4.07
N ARG A 24 -2.88 -15.49 3.75
CA ARG A 24 -2.36 -16.44 4.77
C ARG A 24 -1.39 -15.78 5.74
N ARG A 25 -0.54 -14.88 5.25
CA ARG A 25 0.41 -14.13 6.10
C ARG A 25 -0.33 -13.16 7.02
N LEU A 26 -1.29 -12.39 6.50
CA LEU A 26 -2.11 -11.47 7.31
C LEU A 26 -2.84 -12.20 8.44
N VAL A 27 -3.52 -13.32 8.11
CA VAL A 27 -4.23 -14.15 9.10
C VAL A 27 -3.25 -14.73 10.13
N LYS A 28 -2.07 -15.19 9.70
CA LYS A 28 -1.05 -15.70 10.61
C LYS A 28 -0.60 -14.61 11.59
N THR A 29 -0.29 -13.41 11.09
CA THR A 29 0.13 -12.27 11.93
C THR A 29 -0.96 -11.86 12.92
N GLN A 30 -2.24 -11.84 12.51
CA GLN A 30 -3.33 -11.57 13.45
C GLN A 30 -3.43 -12.65 14.54
N ARG A 31 -3.29 -13.93 14.17
CA ARG A 31 -3.31 -15.07 15.12
C ARG A 31 -2.13 -15.06 16.09
N GLU A 32 -1.03 -14.41 15.74
CA GLU A 32 0.11 -14.16 16.63
C GLU A 32 -0.15 -13.02 17.64
N GLY A 33 -1.36 -12.44 17.64
CA GLY A 33 -1.80 -11.44 18.61
C GLY A 33 -1.61 -9.98 18.16
N CYS A 34 -1.33 -9.75 16.87
CA CYS A 34 -1.16 -8.41 16.32
C CYS A 34 -2.46 -7.87 15.71
N GLN A 35 -2.69 -6.56 15.83
CA GLN A 35 -3.59 -5.84 14.92
C GLN A 35 -2.88 -5.60 13.60
N VAL A 36 -3.60 -5.72 12.48
CA VAL A 36 -2.98 -5.70 11.14
C VAL A 36 -3.69 -4.72 10.22
N VAL A 37 -2.93 -3.78 9.68
CA VAL A 37 -3.35 -2.94 8.56
C VAL A 37 -2.45 -3.25 7.36
N ALA A 38 -3.03 -3.67 6.24
CA ALA A 38 -2.30 -4.08 5.06
C ALA A 38 -2.47 -3.06 3.91
N ILE A 39 -1.39 -2.43 3.47
CA ILE A 39 -1.39 -1.53 2.31
C ILE A 39 -1.12 -2.35 1.05
N ILE A 40 -2.05 -2.30 0.10
CA ILE A 40 -2.01 -3.11 -1.12
C ILE A 40 -1.84 -2.21 -2.34
N SER A 41 -0.77 -2.42 -3.10
CA SER A 41 -0.57 -1.82 -4.43
C SER A 41 -1.43 -2.52 -5.49
N ALA A 42 -1.61 -1.89 -6.65
CA ALA A 42 -2.20 -2.56 -7.80
C ALA A 42 -1.41 -3.83 -8.17
N MET A 43 -2.09 -4.81 -8.77
CA MET A 43 -1.45 -6.03 -9.26
C MET A 43 -0.38 -5.71 -10.31
N ALA A 44 0.70 -6.51 -10.35
CA ALA A 44 1.81 -6.31 -11.29
C ALA A 44 1.34 -6.05 -12.73
N GLY A 45 1.82 -4.97 -13.33
CA GLY A 45 1.52 -4.54 -14.71
C GLY A 45 0.16 -3.85 -14.90
N VAL A 46 -0.73 -3.83 -13.90
CA VAL A 46 -2.05 -3.19 -14.03
C VAL A 46 -1.91 -1.67 -14.18
N THR A 47 -1.15 -1.00 -13.32
CA THR A 47 -0.96 0.45 -13.39
C THR A 47 -0.36 0.86 -14.74
N ASP A 48 0.67 0.17 -15.22
CA ASP A 48 1.29 0.45 -16.52
C ASP A 48 0.31 0.27 -17.69
N ASN A 49 -0.53 -0.78 -17.63
CA ASN A 49 -1.57 -1.01 -18.63
C ASN A 49 -2.64 0.10 -18.62
N LEU A 50 -3.04 0.59 -17.44
CA LEU A 50 -4.01 1.68 -17.30
C LEU A 50 -3.44 3.00 -17.82
N VAL A 51 -2.18 3.32 -17.50
CA VAL A 51 -1.47 4.49 -18.06
C VAL A 51 -1.43 4.41 -19.59
N LYS A 52 -1.06 3.23 -20.13
CA LYS A 52 -1.02 3.01 -21.58
C LYS A 52 -2.39 3.23 -22.22
N LEU A 53 -3.45 2.64 -21.65
CA LEU A 53 -4.81 2.79 -22.16
C LEU A 53 -5.29 4.25 -22.13
N ALA A 54 -4.94 5.00 -21.08
CA ALA A 54 -5.25 6.42 -20.98
C ALA A 54 -4.64 7.21 -22.14
N HIS A 55 -3.35 6.98 -22.44
CA HIS A 55 -2.64 7.67 -23.51
C HIS A 55 -3.06 7.22 -24.92
N GLU A 56 -3.47 5.96 -25.09
CA GLU A 56 -4.09 5.49 -26.33
C GLU A 56 -5.49 6.10 -26.54
N THR A 57 -6.21 6.42 -25.46
CA THR A 57 -7.54 7.03 -25.51
C THR A 57 -7.47 8.55 -25.73
N SER A 58 -6.52 9.22 -25.09
CA SER A 58 -6.27 10.66 -25.22
C SER A 58 -4.77 10.93 -25.21
N PRO A 59 -4.23 11.69 -26.18
CA PRO A 59 -2.79 12.04 -26.17
C PRO A 59 -2.40 12.88 -24.95
N HIS A 60 -3.36 13.59 -24.35
CA HIS A 60 -3.19 14.39 -23.14
C HIS A 60 -4.32 14.04 -22.15
N PRO A 61 -4.24 12.90 -21.44
CA PRO A 61 -5.21 12.56 -20.40
C PRO A 61 -5.22 13.66 -19.34
N THR A 62 -6.39 14.07 -18.89
CA THR A 62 -6.51 15.04 -17.79
C THR A 62 -6.04 14.39 -16.50
N GLU A 63 -5.18 15.10 -15.75
CA GLU A 63 -4.54 14.56 -14.54
C GLU A 63 -5.56 14.06 -13.51
N ARG A 64 -6.68 14.77 -13.36
CA ARG A 64 -7.79 14.38 -12.48
C ARG A 64 -8.41 13.03 -12.85
N GLU A 65 -8.66 12.78 -14.14
CA GLU A 65 -9.22 11.49 -14.58
C GLU A 65 -8.17 10.38 -14.53
N LEU A 66 -6.90 10.72 -14.72
CA LEU A 66 -5.82 9.77 -14.57
C LEU A 66 -5.74 9.26 -13.13
N ASP A 67 -5.88 10.13 -12.13
CA ASP A 67 -5.90 9.73 -10.72
C ASP A 67 -7.04 8.76 -10.41
N ILE A 68 -8.25 9.05 -10.91
CA ILE A 68 -9.39 8.13 -10.78
C ILE A 68 -9.07 6.79 -11.43
N LEU A 69 -8.62 6.80 -12.69
CA LEU A 69 -8.32 5.59 -13.45
C LEU A 69 -7.28 4.72 -12.73
N LEU A 70 -6.15 5.30 -12.32
CA LEU A 70 -5.06 4.55 -11.72
C LEU A 70 -5.48 3.95 -10.37
N SER A 71 -6.23 4.70 -9.55
CA SER A 71 -6.70 4.22 -8.24
C SER A 71 -7.53 2.92 -8.30
N THR A 72 -8.17 2.64 -9.44
CA THR A 72 -8.97 1.42 -9.63
C THR A 72 -8.14 0.15 -9.50
N GLY A 73 -6.84 0.20 -9.85
CA GLY A 73 -5.92 -0.93 -9.72
C GLY A 73 -5.72 -1.34 -8.27
N GLU A 74 -5.50 -0.37 -7.38
CA GLU A 74 -5.35 -0.58 -5.95
C GLU A 74 -6.67 -1.00 -5.29
N HIS A 75 -7.81 -0.43 -5.72
CA HIS A 75 -9.13 -0.82 -5.20
C HIS A 75 -9.38 -2.31 -5.46
N ALA A 76 -9.16 -2.77 -6.69
CA ALA A 76 -9.34 -4.17 -7.05
C ALA A 76 -8.43 -5.09 -6.23
N ALA A 77 -7.15 -4.75 -6.09
CA ALA A 77 -6.18 -5.55 -5.35
C ALA A 77 -6.49 -5.61 -3.85
N ALA A 78 -6.87 -4.50 -3.23
CA ALA A 78 -7.26 -4.44 -1.81
C ALA A 78 -8.52 -5.26 -1.53
N ALA A 79 -9.53 -5.17 -2.40
CA ALA A 79 -10.77 -5.94 -2.29
C ALA A 79 -10.51 -7.45 -2.46
N LEU A 80 -9.75 -7.86 -3.47
CA LEU A 80 -9.36 -9.26 -3.67
C LEU A 80 -8.59 -9.83 -2.48
N THR A 81 -7.73 -9.02 -1.86
CA THR A 81 -6.98 -9.42 -0.66
C THR A 81 -7.91 -9.61 0.53
N ALA A 82 -8.87 -8.71 0.76
CA ALA A 82 -9.87 -8.86 1.82
C ALA A 82 -10.75 -10.12 1.59
N MET A 83 -11.19 -10.38 0.35
CA MET A 83 -11.92 -11.60 -0.01
C MET A 83 -11.10 -12.87 0.30
N ALA A 84 -9.81 -12.86 -0.03
CA ALA A 84 -8.93 -13.99 0.23
C ALA A 84 -8.71 -14.24 1.73
N VAL A 85 -8.62 -13.18 2.55
CA VAL A 85 -8.57 -13.31 4.02
C VAL A 85 -9.88 -13.88 4.57
N ASN A 86 -11.02 -13.38 4.11
CA ASN A 86 -12.34 -13.87 4.52
C ASN A 86 -12.55 -15.35 4.15
N ALA A 87 -12.07 -15.78 2.99
CA ALA A 87 -12.11 -17.18 2.57
C ALA A 87 -11.27 -18.12 3.45
N LEU A 88 -10.30 -17.60 4.21
CA LEU A 88 -9.51 -18.35 5.19
C LEU A 88 -10.14 -18.35 6.60
N GLY A 89 -11.34 -17.79 6.74
CA GLY A 89 -12.05 -17.65 8.01
C GLY A 89 -11.60 -16.47 8.87
N GLY A 90 -10.77 -15.57 8.31
CA GLY A 90 -10.47 -14.28 8.95
C GLY A 90 -11.61 -13.28 8.77
N ARG A 91 -11.52 -12.12 9.44
CA ARG A 91 -12.40 -10.98 9.22
C ARG A 91 -11.59 -9.85 8.62
N ALA A 92 -11.83 -9.55 7.34
CA ALA A 92 -11.15 -8.48 6.63
C ALA A 92 -12.13 -7.57 5.89
N ILE A 93 -11.75 -6.31 5.83
CA ILE A 93 -12.46 -5.25 5.12
C ILE A 93 -11.46 -4.37 4.37
N SER A 94 -11.80 -3.99 3.14
CA SER A 94 -11.00 -3.10 2.32
C SER A 94 -11.47 -1.65 2.42
N LEU A 95 -10.55 -0.72 2.56
CA LEU A 95 -10.78 0.72 2.52
C LEU A 95 -10.03 1.35 1.34
N THR A 96 -10.61 2.41 0.78
CA THR A 96 -9.87 3.34 -0.09
C THR A 96 -8.94 4.23 0.75
N GLY A 97 -8.02 4.96 0.10
CA GLY A 97 -7.20 5.96 0.78
C GLY A 97 -8.04 7.03 1.48
N ALA A 98 -9.13 7.45 0.85
CA ALA A 98 -10.12 8.37 1.43
C ALA A 98 -10.75 7.81 2.72
N GLN A 99 -11.24 6.57 2.68
CA GLN A 99 -11.85 5.90 3.84
C GLN A 99 -10.82 5.60 4.95
N ALA A 100 -9.55 5.41 4.59
CA ALA A 100 -8.44 5.35 5.52
C ALA A 100 -8.07 6.71 6.14
N GLY A 101 -8.70 7.80 5.68
CA GLY A 101 -8.54 9.14 6.21
C GLY A 101 -7.38 9.94 5.62
N ILE A 102 -6.85 9.55 4.46
CA ILE A 102 -5.73 10.22 3.80
C ILE A 102 -6.23 11.46 3.04
N LEU A 103 -5.90 12.63 3.56
CA LEU A 103 -6.18 13.92 2.92
C LEU A 103 -4.93 14.45 2.21
N THR A 104 -5.12 15.05 1.04
CA THR A 104 -4.05 15.52 0.16
C THR A 104 -4.25 16.97 -0.29
N ASP A 105 -3.21 17.55 -0.88
CA ASP A 105 -3.16 18.95 -1.36
C ASP A 105 -3.82 19.22 -2.73
N GLY A 106 -4.39 18.21 -3.38
CA GLY A 106 -5.09 18.35 -4.67
C GLY A 106 -4.20 18.44 -5.91
N ASN A 107 -2.88 18.32 -5.76
CA ASN A 107 -1.97 18.27 -6.90
C ASN A 107 -2.00 16.89 -7.58
N HIS A 108 -2.96 16.68 -8.49
CA HIS A 108 -3.17 15.39 -9.16
C HIS A 108 -1.87 14.76 -9.72
N THR A 109 -1.82 13.42 -9.76
CA THR A 109 -0.67 12.57 -10.17
C THR A 109 0.57 12.60 -9.26
N ARG A 110 0.66 13.57 -8.34
CA ARG A 110 1.82 13.81 -7.46
C ARG A 110 1.44 14.50 -6.16
N ALA A 111 0.26 14.18 -5.64
CA ALA A 111 -0.30 14.86 -4.49
C ALA A 111 0.53 14.59 -3.24
N ARG A 112 0.57 15.56 -2.33
CA ARG A 112 1.21 15.41 -1.03
C ARG A 112 0.17 15.13 0.03
N ILE A 113 0.50 14.24 0.98
CA ILE A 113 -0.34 13.98 2.14
C ILE A 113 -0.33 15.26 3.01
N ALA A 114 -1.49 15.88 3.16
CA ALA A 114 -1.70 17.06 3.99
C ALA A 114 -2.05 16.66 5.44
N ASN A 115 -2.87 15.62 5.62
CA ASN A 115 -3.25 15.11 6.93
C ASN A 115 -3.72 13.65 6.83
N ILE A 116 -3.67 12.91 7.94
CA ILE A 116 -4.26 11.57 8.04
C ILE A 116 -5.12 11.50 9.31
N SER A 117 -6.40 11.14 9.14
CA SER A 117 -7.35 10.92 10.24
C SER A 117 -7.89 9.49 10.20
N PRO A 118 -7.18 8.50 10.79
CA PRO A 118 -7.47 7.08 10.59
C PRO A 118 -8.60 6.56 11.51
N LYS A 119 -9.64 7.36 11.74
CA LYS A 119 -10.73 7.04 12.68
C LYS A 119 -11.41 5.70 12.35
N GLN A 120 -11.77 5.50 11.09
CA GLN A 120 -12.43 4.28 10.64
C GLN A 120 -11.53 3.05 10.80
N ILE A 121 -10.20 3.21 10.63
CA ILE A 121 -9.26 2.11 10.86
C ILE A 121 -9.27 1.70 12.33
N HIS A 122 -9.21 2.65 13.27
CA HIS A 122 -9.26 2.33 14.69
C HIS A 122 -10.54 1.59 15.11
N GLU A 123 -11.69 2.02 14.60
CA GLU A 123 -12.99 1.37 14.86
C GLU A 123 -12.97 -0.08 14.36
N LEU A 124 -12.52 -0.30 13.12
CA LEU A 124 -12.44 -1.65 12.54
C LEU A 124 -11.42 -2.54 13.27
N LEU A 125 -10.29 -1.99 13.68
CA LEU A 125 -9.29 -2.71 14.46
C LEU A 125 -9.81 -3.09 15.85
N SER A 126 -10.66 -2.27 16.48
CA SER A 126 -11.31 -2.63 17.76
C SER A 126 -12.35 -3.75 17.61
N ASP A 127 -12.93 -3.88 16.42
CA ASP A 127 -13.84 -4.97 16.07
C ASP A 127 -13.10 -6.22 15.54
N ASP A 128 -11.78 -6.29 15.69
CA ASP A 128 -10.90 -7.40 15.29
C ASP A 128 -10.87 -7.68 13.77
N TYR A 129 -11.03 -6.63 12.96
CA TYR A 129 -10.81 -6.73 11.52
C TYR A 129 -9.32 -6.61 11.16
N ILE A 130 -8.89 -7.40 10.19
CA ILE A 130 -7.73 -7.08 9.35
C ILE A 130 -8.18 -6.03 8.34
N VAL A 131 -7.59 -4.83 8.40
CA VAL A 131 -7.95 -3.74 7.49
C VAL A 131 -7.01 -3.77 6.29
N THR A 132 -7.53 -3.94 5.08
CA THR A 132 -6.74 -3.73 3.86
C THR A 132 -7.00 -2.33 3.34
N VAL A 133 -5.96 -1.61 2.89
CA VAL A 133 -6.09 -0.25 2.36
C VAL A 133 -5.50 -0.23 0.95
N ALA A 134 -6.27 0.29 0.00
CA ALA A 134 -5.76 0.62 -1.32
C ALA A 134 -4.76 1.77 -1.21
N GLY A 135 -3.47 1.46 -1.38
CA GLY A 135 -2.38 2.42 -1.24
C GLY A 135 -2.32 3.45 -2.39
N PHE A 136 -1.26 4.26 -2.46
CA PHE A 136 -0.98 5.17 -3.59
C PHE A 136 -1.98 6.33 -3.79
N GLN A 137 -3.15 6.29 -3.19
CA GLN A 137 -4.21 7.30 -3.36
C GLN A 137 -4.63 7.96 -2.03
N GLY A 138 -5.28 9.10 -2.15
CA GLY A 138 -5.96 9.82 -1.08
C GLY A 138 -7.14 10.62 -1.64
N GLN A 139 -7.59 11.61 -0.86
CA GLN A 139 -8.67 12.50 -1.28
C GLN A 139 -8.33 13.96 -1.00
N THR A 140 -8.86 14.89 -1.77
CA THR A 140 -8.85 16.32 -1.40
C THR A 140 -9.97 16.62 -0.38
N PRO A 141 -9.94 17.79 0.29
CA PRO A 141 -11.05 18.22 1.15
C PRO A 141 -12.41 18.29 0.44
N GLU A 142 -12.41 18.53 -0.88
CA GLU A 142 -13.62 18.62 -1.72
C GLU A 142 -14.15 17.26 -2.14
N GLY A 143 -13.41 16.18 -1.87
CA GLY A 143 -13.82 14.83 -2.17
C GLY A 143 -13.19 14.23 -3.45
N GLU A 144 -12.23 14.90 -4.07
CA GLU A 144 -11.61 14.43 -5.31
C GLU A 144 -10.54 13.37 -5.04
N THR A 145 -10.50 12.30 -5.84
CA THR A 145 -9.46 11.27 -5.72
C THR A 145 -8.13 11.82 -6.25
N THR A 146 -7.06 11.61 -5.49
CA THR A 146 -5.71 12.00 -5.88
C THR A 146 -4.75 10.82 -5.77
N THR A 147 -3.68 10.85 -6.56
CA THR A 147 -2.58 9.88 -6.43
C THR A 147 -1.28 10.54 -5.97
N LEU A 148 -0.49 9.77 -5.23
CA LEU A 148 0.72 10.25 -4.52
C LEU A 148 2.00 10.13 -5.35
N GLY A 149 1.88 9.78 -6.64
CA GLY A 149 3.02 9.56 -7.53
C GLY A 149 3.79 8.26 -7.26
N ARG A 150 4.94 8.12 -7.93
CA ARG A 150 5.76 6.88 -7.88
C ARG A 150 6.18 6.58 -6.44
N GLY A 151 6.06 5.32 -6.03
CA GLY A 151 6.33 4.90 -4.65
C GLY A 151 5.20 5.25 -3.67
N GLY A 152 4.07 5.76 -4.16
CA GLY A 152 2.97 6.23 -3.32
C GLY A 152 2.43 5.20 -2.34
N SER A 153 2.44 3.89 -2.66
CA SER A 153 2.03 2.86 -1.70
C SER A 153 2.98 2.70 -0.51
N ASP A 154 4.29 2.88 -0.70
CA ASP A 154 5.27 2.87 0.39
C ASP A 154 5.09 4.11 1.28
N LEU A 155 4.89 5.28 0.66
CA LEU A 155 4.55 6.51 1.37
C LEU A 155 3.25 6.34 2.18
N THR A 156 2.20 5.75 1.58
CA THR A 156 0.95 5.44 2.29
C THR A 156 1.20 4.59 3.53
N ALA A 157 2.04 3.55 3.43
CA ALA A 157 2.32 2.65 4.53
C ALA A 157 3.06 3.33 5.69
N ILE A 158 4.09 4.12 5.37
CA ILE A 158 4.86 4.85 6.38
C ILE A 158 3.98 5.92 7.05
N ALA A 159 3.22 6.68 6.26
CA ALA A 159 2.38 7.74 6.77
C ALA A 159 1.23 7.21 7.64
N LEU A 160 0.57 6.13 7.23
CA LEU A 160 -0.45 5.47 8.07
C LEU A 160 0.15 4.84 9.33
N ALA A 161 1.33 4.22 9.25
CA ALA A 161 1.99 3.69 10.43
C ALA A 161 2.27 4.79 11.47
N GLY A 162 2.76 5.95 11.02
CA GLY A 162 2.94 7.11 11.89
C GLY A 162 1.62 7.62 12.49
N ALA A 163 0.59 7.82 11.66
CA ALA A 163 -0.71 8.31 12.10
C ALA A 163 -1.44 7.37 13.08
N LEU A 164 -1.23 6.05 12.92
CA LEU A 164 -1.79 5.02 13.78
C LEU A 164 -0.96 4.73 15.04
N ASN A 165 0.24 5.32 15.17
CA ASN A 165 1.25 4.96 16.17
C ASN A 165 1.54 3.45 16.18
N ALA A 166 1.73 2.88 14.98
CA ALA A 166 2.02 1.45 14.82
C ALA A 166 3.40 1.09 15.38
N ASP A 167 3.50 -0.11 15.97
CA ASP A 167 4.76 -0.63 16.52
C ASP A 167 5.77 -0.99 15.42
N ALA A 168 5.29 -1.33 14.21
CA ALA A 168 6.15 -1.60 13.06
C ALA A 168 5.47 -1.28 11.72
N CYS A 169 6.25 -0.75 10.78
CA CYS A 169 5.92 -0.69 9.36
C CYS A 169 6.80 -1.69 8.59
N GLN A 170 6.18 -2.69 7.97
CA GLN A 170 6.85 -3.77 7.25
C GLN A 170 6.61 -3.63 5.75
N ILE A 171 7.67 -3.45 4.97
CA ILE A 171 7.60 -3.33 3.52
C ILE A 171 7.95 -4.68 2.88
N PHE A 172 6.97 -5.36 2.30
CA PHE A 172 7.18 -6.63 1.59
C PHE A 172 7.37 -6.38 0.09
N THR A 173 8.59 -6.66 -0.36
CA THR A 173 9.03 -6.54 -1.75
C THR A 173 9.65 -7.85 -2.25
N ASP A 174 10.15 -7.85 -3.48
CA ASP A 174 10.80 -8.95 -4.18
C ASP A 174 12.28 -9.18 -3.83
N VAL A 175 12.82 -8.40 -2.89
CA VAL A 175 14.16 -8.57 -2.31
C VAL A 175 14.07 -8.83 -0.80
N ASP A 176 15.02 -9.60 -0.27
CA ASP A 176 15.03 -10.04 1.13
C ASP A 176 15.35 -8.95 2.16
N GLY A 177 15.62 -7.73 1.70
CA GLY A 177 15.95 -6.56 2.53
C GLY A 177 16.79 -5.54 1.78
N VAL A 178 17.40 -4.63 2.52
CA VAL A 178 18.40 -3.70 2.01
C VAL A 178 19.75 -4.41 1.95
N PHE A 179 20.46 -4.24 0.84
CA PHE A 179 21.80 -4.79 0.63
C PHE A 179 22.83 -3.66 0.58
N THR A 180 24.10 -3.97 0.83
CA THR A 180 25.22 -3.01 0.74
C THR A 180 25.32 -2.31 -0.63
N CYS A 181 24.83 -2.94 -1.69
CA CYS A 181 24.73 -2.42 -3.05
C CYS A 181 23.75 -3.29 -3.87
N ASP A 182 23.45 -2.96 -5.13
CA ASP A 182 22.50 -3.73 -5.94
C ASP A 182 22.99 -5.18 -6.18
N PRO A 183 22.31 -6.19 -5.61
CA PRO A 183 22.73 -7.59 -5.71
C PRO A 183 22.59 -8.17 -7.13
N ARG A 184 21.88 -7.48 -8.03
CA ARG A 184 21.79 -7.86 -9.46
C ARG A 184 23.07 -7.51 -10.22
N ILE A 185 23.85 -6.55 -9.71
CA ILE A 185 25.10 -6.08 -10.29
C ILE A 185 26.29 -6.71 -9.56
N VAL A 186 26.28 -6.68 -8.22
CA VAL A 186 27.36 -7.19 -7.38
C VAL A 186 26.88 -8.41 -6.61
N LYS A 187 27.35 -9.61 -6.98
CA LYS A 187 26.86 -10.88 -6.41
C LYS A 187 27.26 -11.06 -4.95
N GLU A 188 28.32 -10.40 -4.52
CA GLU A 188 28.85 -10.41 -3.16
C GLU A 188 28.14 -9.41 -2.23
N ALA A 189 27.11 -8.71 -2.72
CA ALA A 189 26.32 -7.77 -1.91
C ALA A 189 25.75 -8.49 -0.68
N LYS A 190 25.93 -7.89 0.49
CA LYS A 190 25.48 -8.46 1.77
C LYS A 190 24.19 -7.79 2.20
N LYS A 191 23.27 -8.57 2.72
CA LYS A 191 22.07 -8.05 3.38
C LYS A 191 22.49 -7.32 4.66
N LEU A 192 21.94 -6.14 4.87
CA LEU A 192 22.09 -5.38 6.11
C LEU A 192 21.04 -5.87 7.12
N ASP A 193 21.48 -6.10 8.36
CA ASP A 193 20.57 -6.47 9.45
C ASP A 193 19.81 -5.22 9.96
N GLU A 194 20.49 -4.08 10.05
CA GLU A 194 19.97 -2.78 10.48
C GLU A 194 20.63 -1.65 9.66
N VAL A 195 19.90 -0.56 9.44
CA VAL A 195 20.38 0.65 8.75
C VAL A 195 19.64 1.88 9.28
N ALA A 196 20.34 2.99 9.49
CA ALA A 196 19.71 4.22 9.95
C ALA A 196 18.93 4.92 8.82
N TYR A 197 17.93 5.73 9.15
CA TYR A 197 17.13 6.45 8.16
C TYR A 197 17.97 7.36 7.26
N ASP A 198 18.92 8.09 7.84
CA ASP A 198 19.80 9.00 7.09
C ASP A 198 20.71 8.24 6.12
N GLU A 199 21.21 7.07 6.53
CA GLU A 199 22.02 6.21 5.65
C GLU A 199 21.17 5.65 4.50
N LEU A 200 19.94 5.21 4.78
CA LEU A 200 19.04 4.69 3.76
C LEU A 200 18.64 5.78 2.74
N LEU A 201 18.51 7.03 3.18
CA LEU A 201 18.24 8.17 2.31
C LEU A 201 19.40 8.46 1.35
N GLU A 202 20.65 8.33 1.80
CA GLU A 202 21.84 8.48 0.94
C GLU A 202 22.02 7.33 -0.05
N MET A 203 21.35 6.18 0.17
CA MET A 203 21.38 5.01 -0.71
C MET A 203 20.28 5.00 -1.79
N ALA A 204 19.30 5.91 -1.71
CA ALA A 204 18.07 5.92 -2.52
C ALA A 204 18.20 6.64 -3.87
#